data_AF-A0A8H7NKT9-F1
#
_entry.id   AF-A0A8H7NKT9-F1
#
_cell.length_a   1.000
_cell.length_b   1.000
_cell.length_c   1.000
_cell.angle_alpha   90.00
_cell.angle_beta   90.00
_cell.angle_gamma   90.00
#
_symmetry.space_group_name_H-M   'P 1'
#
loop_
_entity.id
_entity.type
_entity.pdbx_description
1 polymer ?
#
loop_
_entity_poly.entity_id
_entity_poly.type
_entity_poly.pdbx_seq_one_letter_code
_entity_poly.pdbx_strand_id
1 'polypeptide(L)'
;MASPYRAPSYAPPRAPRLFLASQHPAANAALRRLASKYAMPARMWRHGIHSFLELLRRRLPDSYEYMLTFIYLAYAMMALLYETVPNFEDTWVECLGDLARYRMAIEDNDLKDRETWTGVARQWYSFASEKAPSTGRLYHHLAILARPNAIQQLYFYTKSLCVIIPFHSARESIMTLFDPVLTAGAAARLPAIDAAFVRVHGIFFSKKNKELLDPSID
;
A
#
# COMPACT_ATOMS: atom_id res chain seq x y z
N MET A 1 -38.10 34.80 -17.83
CA MET A 1 -36.66 34.44 -17.74
C MET A 1 -36.38 33.92 -16.34
N ALA A 2 -36.27 32.60 -16.19
CA ALA A 2 -35.91 31.94 -14.93
C ALA A 2 -34.75 30.99 -15.23
N SER A 3 -33.66 31.10 -14.47
CA SER A 3 -32.50 30.20 -14.56
C SER A 3 -32.61 29.15 -13.46
N PRO A 4 -32.61 27.84 -13.79
CA PRO A 4 -32.55 26.80 -12.78
C PRO A 4 -31.38 25.86 -13.03
N TYR A 5 -30.16 26.24 -12.66
CA TYR A 5 -29.09 25.27 -12.40
C TYR A 5 -28.24 25.76 -11.24
N ARG A 6 -28.74 25.54 -10.02
CA ARG A 6 -27.94 25.60 -8.80
C ARG A 6 -27.35 24.21 -8.61
N ALA A 7 -26.04 24.06 -8.82
CA ALA A 7 -25.33 22.83 -8.53
C ALA A 7 -25.57 22.43 -7.05
N PRO A 8 -25.76 21.14 -6.74
CA PRO A 8 -25.88 20.72 -5.36
C PRO A 8 -24.58 21.03 -4.63
N SER A 9 -24.66 21.77 -3.52
CA SER A 9 -23.53 21.98 -2.62
C SER A 9 -23.15 20.63 -2.00
N TYR A 10 -22.16 19.95 -2.57
CA TYR A 10 -21.60 18.76 -1.94
C TYR A 10 -20.86 19.23 -0.68
N ALA A 11 -21.52 19.12 0.47
CA ALA A 11 -20.86 19.34 1.74
C ALA A 11 -19.76 18.28 1.86
N PRO A 12 -18.47 18.64 1.95
CA PRO A 12 -17.44 17.64 2.17
C PRO A 12 -17.79 16.85 3.45
N PRO A 13 -17.49 15.54 3.49
CA PRO A 13 -17.84 14.70 4.61
C PRO A 13 -17.34 15.28 5.94
N ARG A 14 -18.03 14.94 7.02
CA ARG A 14 -17.82 15.57 8.34
C ARG A 14 -16.38 15.38 8.87
N ALA A 15 -15.70 14.29 8.49
CA ALA A 15 -14.35 13.99 8.95
C ALA A 15 -13.31 15.01 8.44
N PRO A 16 -13.22 15.33 7.12
CA PRO A 16 -12.39 16.43 6.64
C PRO A 16 -12.61 17.77 7.35
N ARG A 17 -13.87 18.13 7.63
CA ARG A 17 -14.19 19.38 8.32
C ARG A 17 -13.62 19.44 9.74
N LEU A 18 -13.63 18.33 10.47
CA LEU A 18 -13.06 18.27 11.82
C LEU A 18 -11.54 18.46 11.79
N PHE A 19 -10.84 17.81 10.86
CA PHE A 19 -9.39 17.96 10.74
C PHE A 19 -9.01 19.40 10.38
N LEU A 20 -9.67 19.98 9.38
CA LEU A 20 -9.46 21.37 8.97
C LEU A 20 -9.71 22.34 10.13
N ALA A 21 -10.85 22.21 10.82
CA ALA A 21 -11.16 23.07 11.97
C ALA A 21 -10.16 22.89 13.11
N SER A 22 -9.73 21.65 13.38
CA SER A 22 -8.81 21.37 14.48
C SER A 22 -7.40 21.90 14.23
N GLN A 23 -6.96 21.93 12.97
CA GLN A 23 -5.60 22.36 12.61
C GLN A 23 -5.54 23.81 12.09
N HIS A 24 -6.67 24.51 12.00
CA HIS A 24 -6.74 25.90 11.57
C HIS A 24 -5.84 26.83 12.42
N PRO A 25 -5.16 27.84 11.85
CA PRO A 25 -4.33 28.81 12.57
C PRO A 25 -4.97 29.41 13.83
N ALA A 26 -6.27 29.69 13.78
CA ALA A 26 -7.04 30.25 14.90
C ALA A 26 -7.44 29.22 15.98
N ALA A 27 -7.20 27.92 15.79
CA ALA A 27 -7.53 26.89 16.77
C ALA A 27 -6.61 26.96 17.99
N ASN A 28 -7.20 26.85 19.19
CA ASN A 28 -6.43 26.79 20.43
C ASN A 28 -5.68 25.46 20.59
N ALA A 29 -4.73 25.41 21.52
CA ALA A 29 -3.86 24.24 21.71
C ALA A 29 -4.63 22.95 22.09
N ALA A 30 -5.75 23.07 22.83
CA ALA A 30 -6.57 21.93 23.19
C ALA A 30 -7.25 21.31 21.95
N LEU A 31 -7.79 22.16 21.06
CA LEU A 31 -8.45 21.74 19.84
C LEU A 31 -7.47 21.11 18.83
N ARG A 32 -6.26 21.68 18.69
CA ARG A 32 -5.21 21.13 17.82
C ARG A 32 -4.77 19.72 18.23
N ARG A 33 -4.68 19.45 19.53
CA ARG A 33 -4.29 18.13 20.08
C ARG A 33 -5.39 17.08 20.00
N LEU A 34 -6.64 17.49 19.75
CA LEU A 34 -7.80 16.60 19.82
C LEU A 34 -7.66 15.40 18.87
N ALA A 35 -7.29 15.67 17.61
CA ALA A 35 -7.14 14.65 16.58
C ALA A 35 -6.08 13.60 16.94
N SER A 36 -4.92 14.03 17.44
CA SER A 36 -3.86 13.13 17.91
C SER A 36 -4.28 12.37 19.18
N LYS A 37 -4.86 13.07 20.17
CA LYS A 37 -5.28 12.50 21.46
C LYS A 37 -6.23 11.31 21.29
N TYR A 38 -7.13 11.39 20.32
CA TYR A 38 -8.12 10.34 20.07
C TYR A 38 -7.79 9.45 18.86
N ALA A 39 -6.55 9.50 18.36
CA ALA A 39 -6.06 8.75 17.21
C ALA A 39 -7.04 8.82 16.01
N MET A 40 -7.60 10.01 15.77
CA MET A 40 -8.67 10.19 14.79
C MET A 40 -8.26 9.79 13.37
N PRO A 41 -7.04 10.11 12.87
CA PRO A 41 -6.60 9.66 11.55
C PRO A 41 -6.66 8.13 11.39
N ALA A 42 -6.04 7.40 12.34
CA ALA A 42 -6.01 5.95 12.32
C ALA A 42 -7.42 5.31 12.44
N ARG A 43 -8.30 5.90 13.25
CA ARG A 43 -9.69 5.44 13.40
C ARG A 43 -10.53 5.72 12.17
N MET A 44 -10.37 6.89 11.55
CA MET A 44 -11.04 7.24 10.29
C MET A 44 -10.65 6.24 9.21
N TRP A 45 -9.36 5.94 9.06
CA TRP A 45 -8.89 4.91 8.13
C TRP A 45 -9.52 3.55 8.44
N ARG A 46 -9.31 3.02 9.65
CA ARG A 46 -9.73 1.68 10.04
C ARG A 46 -11.23 1.47 9.89
N HIS A 47 -12.03 2.36 10.47
CA HIS A 47 -13.48 2.18 10.58
C HIS A 47 -14.27 2.86 9.46
N GLY A 48 -13.76 3.95 8.90
CA GLY A 48 -14.46 4.72 7.87
C GLY A 48 -14.12 4.30 6.43
N ILE A 49 -12.90 3.83 6.18
CA ILE A 49 -12.44 3.51 4.81
C ILE A 49 -12.16 2.02 4.68
N HIS A 50 -11.17 1.50 5.42
CA HIS A 50 -10.69 0.13 5.28
C HIS A 50 -11.77 -0.92 5.53
N SER A 51 -12.56 -0.79 6.60
CA SER A 51 -13.65 -1.74 6.90
C SER A 51 -14.68 -1.83 5.77
N PHE A 52 -14.95 -0.71 5.10
CA PHE A 52 -15.88 -0.67 3.97
C PHE A 52 -15.27 -1.22 2.68
N LEU A 53 -13.98 -0.93 2.42
CA LEU A 53 -13.23 -1.57 1.33
C LEU A 53 -13.24 -3.09 1.45
N GLU A 54 -13.03 -3.63 2.65
CA GLU A 54 -13.05 -5.08 2.88
C GLU A 54 -14.44 -5.69 2.71
N LEU A 55 -15.50 -4.95 3.08
CA LEU A 55 -16.87 -5.38 2.82
C LEU A 55 -17.16 -5.48 1.32
N LEU A 56 -16.76 -4.47 0.56
CA LEU A 56 -16.91 -4.47 -0.90
C LEU A 56 -16.03 -5.55 -1.54
N ARG A 57 -14.77 -5.69 -1.12
CA ARG A 57 -13.86 -6.71 -1.67
C ARG A 57 -14.41 -8.13 -1.57
N ARG A 58 -15.09 -8.47 -0.47
CA ARG A 58 -15.72 -9.79 -0.26
C ARG A 58 -16.92 -10.08 -1.17
N ARG A 59 -17.48 -9.05 -1.82
CA ARG A 59 -18.66 -9.14 -2.68
C ARG A 59 -18.31 -8.99 -4.17
N LEU A 60 -17.02 -9.01 -4.51
CA LEU A 60 -16.60 -9.07 -5.90
C LEU A 60 -17.00 -10.41 -6.54
N PRO A 61 -17.38 -10.41 -7.83
CA PRO A 61 -17.35 -9.27 -8.76
C PRO A 61 -18.55 -8.31 -8.66
N ASP A 62 -19.66 -8.71 -8.01
CA ASP A 62 -20.93 -7.96 -8.01
C ASP A 62 -20.80 -6.51 -7.50
N SER A 63 -19.86 -6.25 -6.59
CA SER A 63 -19.65 -4.93 -6.00
C SER A 63 -18.59 -4.07 -6.71
N TYR A 64 -18.10 -4.47 -7.88
CA TYR A 64 -16.97 -3.82 -8.57
C TYR A 64 -17.15 -2.31 -8.74
N GLU A 65 -18.23 -1.88 -9.38
CA GLU A 65 -18.52 -0.45 -9.66
C GLU A 65 -18.60 0.38 -8.36
N TYR A 66 -19.20 -0.18 -7.31
CA TYR A 66 -19.29 0.47 -6.00
C TYR A 66 -17.92 0.61 -5.34
N MET A 67 -17.09 -0.45 -5.43
CA MET A 67 -15.72 -0.44 -4.90
C MET A 67 -14.85 0.56 -5.63
N LEU A 68 -14.93 0.59 -6.96
CA LEU A 68 -14.23 1.54 -7.81
C LEU A 68 -14.59 2.98 -7.45
N THR A 69 -15.88 3.29 -7.42
CA THR A 69 -16.39 4.62 -7.05
C THR A 69 -15.94 5.03 -5.64
N PHE A 70 -16.03 4.10 -4.68
CA PHE A 70 -15.63 4.37 -3.31
C PHE A 70 -14.13 4.63 -3.19
N ILE A 71 -13.29 3.89 -3.91
CA ILE A 71 -11.84 4.12 -3.95
C ILE A 71 -11.52 5.52 -4.47
N TYR A 72 -12.13 5.96 -5.58
CA TYR A 72 -11.90 7.30 -6.11
C TYR A 72 -12.33 8.40 -5.13
N LEU A 73 -13.49 8.24 -4.49
CA LEU A 73 -13.97 9.19 -3.48
C LEU A 73 -13.03 9.24 -2.27
N ALA A 74 -12.64 8.07 -1.74
CA ALA A 74 -11.70 7.96 -0.64
C ALA A 74 -10.35 8.59 -0.99
N TYR A 75 -9.82 8.30 -2.18
CA TYR A 75 -8.55 8.85 -2.65
C TYR A 75 -8.60 10.38 -2.73
N ALA A 76 -9.64 10.95 -3.33
CA ALA A 76 -9.82 12.40 -3.40
C ALA A 76 -9.91 13.05 -2.01
N MET A 77 -10.62 12.43 -1.06
CA MET A 77 -10.67 12.92 0.32
C MET A 77 -9.32 12.86 1.02
N MET A 78 -8.57 11.75 0.85
CA MET A 78 -7.26 11.59 1.46
C MET A 78 -6.23 12.55 0.85
N ALA A 79 -6.27 12.78 -0.46
CA ALA A 79 -5.40 13.74 -1.15
C ALA A 79 -5.66 15.17 -0.66
N LEU A 80 -6.93 15.56 -0.51
CA LEU A 80 -7.28 16.85 0.07
C LEU A 80 -6.74 17.00 1.51
N LEU A 81 -6.85 15.95 2.33
CA LEU A 81 -6.30 15.97 3.70
C LEU A 81 -4.77 16.06 3.72
N TYR A 82 -4.09 15.38 2.79
CA TYR A 82 -2.65 15.47 2.61
C TYR A 82 -2.22 16.91 2.30
N GLU A 83 -2.91 17.59 1.37
CA GLU A 83 -2.58 18.96 0.97
C GLU A 83 -2.92 20.01 2.03
N THR A 84 -3.99 19.80 2.79
CA THR A 84 -4.55 20.83 3.69
C THR A 84 -4.22 20.62 5.17
N VAL A 85 -3.82 19.41 5.58
CA VAL A 85 -3.59 19.04 6.98
C VAL A 85 -2.28 18.24 7.12
N PRO A 86 -1.11 18.90 7.01
CA PRO A 86 0.20 18.22 6.99
C PRO A 86 0.61 17.59 8.32
N ASN A 87 -0.04 17.94 9.44
CA ASN A 87 0.31 17.40 10.77
C ASN A 87 0.11 15.88 10.91
N PHE A 88 -0.60 15.24 9.98
CA PHE A 88 -0.81 13.79 9.94
C PHE A 88 -0.33 13.18 8.63
N GLU A 89 0.60 13.84 7.94
CA GLU A 89 1.08 13.49 6.61
C GLU A 89 1.45 12.01 6.49
N ASP A 90 2.22 11.47 7.44
CA ASP A 90 2.63 10.06 7.43
C ASP A 90 1.42 9.12 7.32
N THR A 91 0.34 9.41 8.06
CA THR A 91 -0.90 8.61 7.97
C THR A 91 -1.58 8.77 6.61
N TRP A 92 -1.61 9.99 6.06
CA TRP A 92 -2.27 10.27 4.79
C TRP A 92 -1.56 9.61 3.62
N VAL A 93 -0.24 9.70 3.58
CA VAL A 93 0.63 9.07 2.57
C VAL A 93 0.39 7.56 2.54
N GLU A 94 0.39 6.91 3.71
CA GLU A 94 0.18 5.47 3.79
C GLU A 94 -1.23 5.07 3.34
N CYS A 95 -2.27 5.83 3.73
CA CYS A 95 -3.64 5.60 3.26
C CYS A 95 -3.76 5.76 1.73
N LEU A 96 -3.07 6.73 1.14
CA LEU A 96 -3.04 6.95 -0.32
C LEU A 96 -2.35 5.77 -1.04
N GLY A 97 -1.25 5.26 -0.49
CA GLY A 97 -0.60 4.04 -0.97
C GLY A 97 -1.51 2.80 -0.89
N ASP A 98 -2.22 2.63 0.24
CA ASP A 98 -3.17 1.53 0.42
C ASP A 98 -4.33 1.62 -0.59
N LEU A 99 -4.93 2.80 -0.77
CA LEU A 99 -6.01 3.02 -1.74
C LEU A 99 -5.57 2.75 -3.18
N ALA A 100 -4.37 3.20 -3.55
CA ALA A 100 -3.79 2.91 -4.86
C ALA A 100 -3.59 1.41 -5.07
N ARG A 101 -3.16 0.67 -4.05
CA ARG A 101 -3.09 -0.80 -4.09
C ARG A 101 -4.45 -1.46 -4.25
N TYR A 102 -5.49 -0.99 -3.55
CA TYR A 102 -6.84 -1.53 -3.75
C TYR A 102 -7.31 -1.30 -5.20
N ARG A 103 -7.06 -0.10 -5.76
CA ARG A 103 -7.40 0.20 -7.15
C ARG A 103 -6.68 -0.68 -8.16
N MET A 104 -5.39 -0.93 -7.93
CA MET A 104 -4.58 -1.88 -8.70
C MET A 104 -5.12 -3.31 -8.58
N ALA A 105 -5.51 -3.74 -7.38
CA ALA A 105 -5.90 -5.12 -7.11
C ALA A 105 -7.27 -5.50 -7.70
N ILE A 106 -8.20 -4.55 -7.81
CA ILE A 106 -9.52 -4.81 -8.43
C ILE A 106 -9.48 -4.76 -9.96
N GLU A 107 -8.42 -4.19 -10.55
CA GLU A 107 -8.27 -4.12 -12.00
C GLU A 107 -7.79 -5.46 -12.56
N ASP A 108 -8.68 -6.15 -13.28
CA ASP A 108 -8.42 -7.48 -13.85
C ASP A 108 -8.22 -7.43 -15.37
N ASN A 109 -8.87 -6.49 -16.06
CA ASN A 109 -8.91 -6.46 -17.53
C ASN A 109 -8.01 -5.39 -18.15
N ASP A 110 -7.84 -4.24 -17.49
CA ASP A 110 -7.00 -3.16 -18.01
C ASP A 110 -5.58 -3.19 -17.41
N LEU A 111 -4.66 -3.83 -18.13
CA LEU A 111 -3.25 -3.90 -17.74
C LEU A 111 -2.59 -2.52 -17.61
N LYS A 112 -3.04 -1.51 -18.37
CA LYS A 112 -2.46 -0.16 -18.33
C LYS A 112 -2.90 0.56 -17.07
N ASP A 113 -4.17 0.46 -16.70
CA ASP A 113 -4.67 1.02 -15.44
C ASP A 113 -4.00 0.32 -14.26
N ARG A 114 -3.86 -1.00 -14.31
CA ARG A 114 -3.15 -1.76 -13.29
C ARG A 114 -1.71 -1.30 -13.11
N GLU A 115 -0.96 -1.10 -14.20
CA GLU A 115 0.42 -0.59 -14.13
C GLU A 115 0.46 0.85 -13.61
N THR A 116 -0.47 1.70 -14.04
CA THR A 116 -0.59 3.09 -13.56
C THR A 116 -0.76 3.13 -12.05
N TRP A 117 -1.70 2.36 -11.51
CA TRP A 117 -1.96 2.31 -10.07
C TRP A 117 -0.88 1.59 -9.28
N THR A 118 -0.15 0.64 -9.91
CA THR A 118 1.08 0.08 -9.34
C THR A 118 2.13 1.17 -9.16
N GLY A 119 2.33 2.03 -10.18
CA GLY A 119 3.24 3.17 -10.13
C GLY A 119 2.86 4.18 -9.05
N VAL A 120 1.57 4.55 -8.97
CA VAL A 120 1.06 5.47 -7.94
C VAL A 120 1.27 4.91 -6.53
N ALA A 121 0.93 3.63 -6.30
CA ALA A 121 1.15 3.00 -5.00
C ALA A 121 2.65 2.98 -4.63
N ARG A 122 3.51 2.62 -5.60
CA ARG A 122 4.97 2.58 -5.42
C ARG A 122 5.51 3.95 -5.03
N GLN A 123 5.06 5.03 -5.67
CA GLN A 123 5.46 6.41 -5.34
C GLN A 123 5.11 6.76 -3.89
N TRP A 124 3.88 6.50 -3.46
CA TRP A 124 3.46 6.80 -2.08
C TRP A 124 4.24 6.01 -1.04
N TYR A 125 4.45 4.70 -1.24
CA TYR A 125 5.24 3.93 -0.29
C TYR A 125 6.73 4.26 -0.32
N SER A 126 7.29 4.64 -1.47
CA SER A 126 8.67 5.14 -1.54
C SER A 126 8.81 6.39 -0.67
N PHE A 127 7.93 7.37 -0.86
CA PHE A 127 7.90 8.60 -0.07
C PHE A 127 7.71 8.32 1.44
N ALA A 128 6.76 7.45 1.80
CA ALA A 128 6.58 7.02 3.18
C ALA A 128 7.86 6.42 3.77
N SER A 129 8.54 5.56 2.98
CA SER A 129 9.71 4.82 3.43
C SER A 129 10.97 5.68 3.54
N GLU A 130 11.04 6.79 2.82
CA GLU A 130 12.09 7.79 2.95
C GLU A 130 11.94 8.58 4.27
N LYS A 131 10.70 8.88 4.66
CA LYS A 131 10.39 9.55 5.93
C LYS A 131 10.50 8.64 7.15
N ALA A 132 10.08 7.39 7.02
CA ALA A 132 10.09 6.41 8.09
C ALA A 132 10.93 5.17 7.71
N PRO A 133 12.28 5.32 7.54
CA PRO A 133 13.15 4.24 7.07
C PRO A 133 13.30 3.08 8.05
N SER A 134 12.86 3.24 9.29
CA SER A 134 12.83 2.21 10.32
C SER A 134 11.62 1.26 10.21
N THR A 135 10.61 1.60 9.40
CA THR A 135 9.32 0.90 9.40
C THR A 135 9.25 -0.21 8.35
N GLY A 136 9.33 -1.46 8.79
CA GLY A 136 9.41 -2.63 7.90
C GLY A 136 8.18 -2.85 7.02
N ARG A 137 6.98 -2.46 7.48
CA ARG A 137 5.73 -2.67 6.72
C ARG A 137 5.71 -1.89 5.40
N LEU A 138 6.33 -0.72 5.34
CA LEU A 138 6.42 0.08 4.11
C LEU A 138 7.21 -0.66 3.03
N TYR A 139 8.33 -1.27 3.42
CA TYR A 139 9.13 -2.09 2.52
C TYR A 139 8.44 -3.39 2.13
N HIS A 140 7.61 -3.98 2.99
CA HIS A 140 6.77 -5.13 2.60
C HIS A 140 5.80 -4.77 1.47
N HIS A 141 5.16 -3.60 1.54
CA HIS A 141 4.30 -3.14 0.45
C HIS A 141 5.07 -2.86 -0.84
N LEU A 142 6.25 -2.24 -0.74
CA LEU A 142 7.15 -2.04 -1.89
C LEU A 142 7.60 -3.37 -2.50
N ALA A 143 7.85 -4.40 -1.68
CA ALA A 143 8.19 -5.73 -2.17
C ALA A 143 7.05 -6.31 -3.02
N ILE A 144 5.80 -6.22 -2.56
CA ILE A 144 4.65 -6.71 -3.35
C ILE A 144 4.54 -5.96 -4.70
N LEU A 145 4.79 -4.65 -4.69
CA LEU A 145 4.70 -3.76 -5.86
C LEU A 145 5.90 -3.83 -6.81
N ALA A 146 6.98 -4.50 -6.41
CA ALA A 146 8.19 -4.64 -7.22
C ALA A 146 8.05 -5.73 -8.30
N ARG A 147 6.95 -6.48 -8.34
CA ARG A 147 6.70 -7.47 -9.40
C ARG A 147 6.68 -6.77 -10.78
N PRO A 148 7.23 -7.41 -11.83
CA PRO A 148 7.85 -8.74 -11.85
C PRO A 148 9.34 -8.78 -11.45
N ASN A 149 9.96 -7.68 -11.01
CA ASN A 149 11.39 -7.59 -10.70
C ASN A 149 11.75 -8.38 -9.42
N ALA A 150 12.24 -9.61 -9.59
CA ALA A 150 12.56 -10.53 -8.48
C ALA A 150 13.67 -10.00 -7.55
N ILE A 151 14.68 -9.32 -8.09
CA ILE A 151 15.78 -8.76 -7.31
C ILE A 151 15.30 -7.63 -6.40
N GLN A 152 14.48 -6.72 -6.93
CA GLN A 152 13.87 -5.66 -6.12
C GLN A 152 12.90 -6.23 -5.07
N GLN A 153 12.12 -7.26 -5.41
CA GLN A 153 11.28 -7.96 -4.43
C GLN A 153 12.12 -8.51 -3.27
N LEU A 154 13.22 -9.22 -3.57
CA LEU A 154 14.13 -9.77 -2.56
C LEU A 154 14.73 -8.67 -1.68
N TYR A 155 15.20 -7.58 -2.28
CA TYR A 155 15.72 -6.41 -1.55
C TYR A 155 14.71 -5.86 -0.56
N PHE A 156 13.48 -5.58 -1.02
CA PHE A 156 12.46 -4.97 -0.18
C PHE A 156 11.93 -5.90 0.91
N TYR A 157 11.74 -7.20 0.61
CA TYR A 157 11.37 -8.16 1.66
C TYR A 157 12.47 -8.30 2.71
N THR A 158 13.75 -8.33 2.29
CA THR A 158 14.88 -8.37 3.23
C THR A 158 14.91 -7.12 4.10
N LYS A 159 14.77 -5.93 3.48
CA LYS A 159 14.70 -4.66 4.21
C LYS A 159 13.54 -4.64 5.20
N SER A 160 12.37 -5.12 4.80
CA SER A 160 11.19 -5.25 5.65
C SER A 160 11.45 -6.05 6.94
N LEU A 161 12.32 -7.07 6.87
CA LEU A 161 12.68 -7.94 7.99
C LEU A 161 13.86 -7.43 8.84
N CYS A 162 14.71 -6.57 8.28
CA CYS A 162 15.99 -6.19 8.90
C CYS A 162 16.04 -4.75 9.42
N VAL A 163 15.03 -3.92 9.16
CA VAL A 163 14.94 -2.57 9.74
C VAL A 163 14.57 -2.60 11.22
N ILE A 164 14.72 -1.46 11.91
CA ILE A 164 14.55 -1.31 13.36
C ILE A 164 13.17 -1.79 13.86
N ILE A 165 12.11 -1.59 13.07
CA ILE A 165 10.76 -2.09 13.37
C ILE A 165 10.41 -3.13 12.29
N PRO A 166 10.81 -4.40 12.45
CA PRO A 166 10.60 -5.43 11.45
C PRO A 166 9.12 -5.76 11.23
N PHE A 167 8.75 -6.06 9.98
CA PHE A 167 7.43 -6.60 9.67
C PHE A 167 7.50 -8.12 9.47
N HIS A 168 7.26 -8.85 10.56
CA HIS A 168 7.49 -10.30 10.63
C HIS A 168 6.66 -11.12 9.63
N SER A 169 5.46 -10.67 9.25
CA SER A 169 4.64 -11.34 8.23
C SER A 169 5.32 -11.39 6.85
N ALA A 170 6.35 -10.56 6.61
CA ALA A 170 7.16 -10.65 5.40
C ALA A 170 7.88 -12.02 5.27
N ARG A 171 8.11 -12.74 6.38
CA ARG A 171 8.71 -14.09 6.34
C ARG A 171 7.87 -15.11 5.58
N GLU A 172 6.54 -14.97 5.66
CA GLU A 172 5.62 -15.82 4.91
C GLU A 172 5.47 -15.28 3.48
N SER A 173 5.33 -13.97 3.32
CA SER A 173 5.14 -13.36 2.00
C SER A 173 6.33 -13.57 1.04
N ILE A 174 7.56 -13.53 1.54
CA ILE A 174 8.78 -13.74 0.73
C ILE A 174 8.85 -15.17 0.16
N MET A 175 8.16 -16.16 0.76
CA MET A 175 8.12 -17.51 0.19
C MET A 175 7.46 -17.53 -1.19
N THR A 176 6.53 -16.62 -1.47
CA THR A 176 5.93 -16.49 -2.82
C THR A 176 6.93 -16.09 -3.91
N LEU A 177 8.09 -15.56 -3.52
CA LEU A 177 9.23 -15.30 -4.40
C LEU A 177 10.16 -16.51 -4.52
N PHE A 178 10.35 -17.25 -3.42
CA PHE A 178 11.29 -18.38 -3.35
C PHE A 178 10.71 -19.70 -3.89
N ASP A 179 9.46 -20.04 -3.59
CA ASP A 179 8.84 -21.32 -3.95
C ASP A 179 8.95 -21.64 -5.46
N PRO A 180 8.79 -20.68 -6.40
CA PRO A 180 8.94 -20.95 -7.82
C PRO A 180 10.37 -21.32 -8.26
N VAL A 181 11.40 -20.82 -7.56
CA VAL A 181 12.80 -21.13 -7.88
C VAL A 181 13.34 -22.32 -7.09
N LEU A 182 12.66 -22.71 -6.00
CA LEU A 182 12.96 -23.87 -5.18
C LEU A 182 12.26 -25.15 -5.67
N THR A 183 11.23 -25.03 -6.50
CA THR A 183 10.52 -26.17 -7.10
C THR A 183 11.01 -26.37 -8.53
N ALA A 184 11.54 -27.57 -8.83
CA ALA A 184 12.00 -27.91 -10.17
C ALA A 184 10.86 -27.71 -11.21
N GLY A 185 11.10 -26.88 -12.22
CA GLY A 185 10.18 -26.66 -13.34
C GLY A 185 9.41 -25.33 -13.37
N ALA A 186 9.44 -24.51 -12.30
CA ALA A 186 8.68 -23.24 -12.25
C ALA A 186 9.53 -21.96 -12.46
N ALA A 187 10.86 -22.09 -12.52
CA ALA A 187 11.80 -20.97 -12.67
C ALA A 187 11.79 -20.30 -14.06
N ALA A 188 10.93 -20.73 -14.99
CA ALA A 188 10.97 -20.41 -16.42
C ALA A 188 10.71 -18.94 -16.80
N ARG A 189 10.58 -18.02 -15.83
CA ARG A 189 10.21 -16.62 -16.08
C ARG A 189 11.28 -15.58 -15.71
N LEU A 190 12.37 -16.00 -15.08
CA LEU A 190 13.45 -15.08 -14.68
C LEU A 190 14.72 -15.32 -15.51
N PRO A 191 15.54 -14.28 -15.74
CA PRO A 191 16.92 -14.48 -16.22
C PRO A 191 17.65 -15.48 -15.32
N ALA A 192 18.51 -16.32 -15.92
CA ALA A 192 19.19 -17.40 -15.19
C ALA A 192 19.95 -16.91 -13.95
N ILE A 193 20.66 -15.77 -14.06
CA ILE A 193 21.39 -15.16 -12.96
C ILE A 193 20.46 -14.71 -11.82
N ASP A 194 19.32 -14.09 -12.15
CA ASP A 194 18.36 -13.63 -11.15
C ASP A 194 17.69 -14.82 -10.45
N ALA A 195 17.36 -15.87 -11.22
CA ALA A 195 16.80 -17.10 -10.70
C ALA A 195 17.78 -17.78 -9.72
N ALA A 196 19.06 -17.90 -10.10
CA ALA A 196 20.10 -18.47 -9.25
C ALA A 196 20.29 -17.65 -7.97
N PHE A 197 20.42 -16.32 -8.10
CA PHE A 197 20.60 -15.42 -6.96
C PHE A 197 19.45 -15.52 -5.96
N VAL A 198 18.20 -15.49 -6.44
CA VAL A 198 17.01 -15.64 -5.59
C VAL A 198 16.93 -17.03 -4.99
N ARG A 199 17.31 -18.09 -5.73
CA ARG A 199 17.31 -19.47 -5.23
C ARG A 199 18.28 -19.66 -4.09
N VAL A 200 19.52 -19.18 -4.22
CA VAL A 200 20.53 -19.24 -3.15
C VAL A 200 20.01 -18.59 -1.86
N HIS A 201 19.40 -17.40 -1.96
CA HIS A 201 18.77 -16.74 -0.82
C HIS A 201 17.62 -17.55 -0.25
N GLY A 202 16.77 -18.14 -1.10
CA GLY A 202 15.65 -18.98 -0.68
C GLY A 202 16.10 -20.24 0.07
N ILE A 203 17.19 -20.88 -0.38
CA ILE A 203 17.79 -22.05 0.28
C ILE A 203 18.30 -21.65 1.67
N PHE A 204 19.08 -20.57 1.78
CA PHE A 204 19.59 -20.13 3.09
C PHE A 204 18.48 -19.66 4.03
N PHE A 205 17.48 -18.96 3.51
CA PHE A 205 16.36 -18.44 4.29
C PHE A 205 15.46 -19.56 4.83
N SER A 206 15.08 -20.52 3.98
CA SER A 206 14.15 -21.59 4.33
C SER A 206 14.82 -22.84 4.90
N LYS A 207 16.13 -23.01 4.67
CA LYS A 207 16.92 -24.22 4.95
C LYS A 207 16.43 -25.48 4.21
N LYS A 208 15.69 -25.30 3.11
CA LYS A 208 15.15 -26.38 2.26
C LYS A 208 15.91 -26.48 0.92
N ASN A 209 15.74 -27.61 0.24
CA ASN A 209 16.27 -27.89 -1.10
C ASN A 209 17.76 -27.58 -1.28
N LYS A 210 18.59 -28.04 -0.33
CA LYS A 210 20.04 -27.76 -0.30
C LYS A 210 20.78 -28.37 -1.49
N GLU A 211 20.25 -29.44 -2.07
CA GLU A 211 20.73 -30.09 -3.28
C GLU A 211 20.73 -29.15 -4.51
N LEU A 212 19.95 -28.06 -4.47
CA LEU A 212 19.94 -27.05 -5.52
C LEU A 212 21.01 -25.96 -5.32
N LEU A 213 21.81 -26.01 -4.25
CA LEU A 213 22.77 -24.96 -3.91
C LEU A 213 23.94 -24.94 -4.90
N ASP A 214 24.67 -26.05 -5.03
CA ASP A 214 25.87 -26.13 -5.89
C ASP A 214 25.55 -25.76 -7.34
N PRO A 215 24.47 -26.29 -7.99
CA PRO A 215 24.10 -25.91 -9.35
C PRO A 215 23.65 -24.45 -9.53
N SER A 216 23.48 -23.70 -8.44
CA SER A 216 23.10 -22.27 -8.48
C SER A 216 24.27 -21.33 -8.23
N ILE A 217 25.44 -21.87 -7.88
CA ILE A 217 26.67 -21.11 -7.63
C ILE A 217 27.65 -21.26 -8.79
N ASP A 218 27.55 -22.34 -9.56
CA ASP A 218 28.28 -22.57 -10.82
C ASP A 218 27.80 -21.66 -11.96
#